data_AF-A0A7Z7G658-F1
#
_entry.id   AF-A0A7Z7G658-F1
#
_cell.length_a   1.000
_cell.length_b   1.000
_cell.length_c   1.000
_cell.angle_alpha   90.00
_cell.angle_beta   90.00
_cell.angle_gamma   90.00
#
_symmetry.space_group_name_H-M   'P 1'
#
loop_
_entity.id
_entity.type
_entity.pdbx_description
1 polymer ?
#
loop_
_entity_poly.entity_id
_entity_poly.type
_entity_poly.pdbx_seq_one_letter_code
_entity_poly.pdbx_strand_id
1 'polypeptide(L)'
;MNSYRDFKREMSSISYGGFTKILSNIQKYVTDDEVRAFYPKNFFTDSAEVEFFIFTDRSIIRFRQNARASDVMYYKDFQVETLRIIKSNSRQEEMQLEIKLRSGENFFFDSKADSNHDWEDTYAKYIENIFIMLK
;
A
#
# COMPACT_ATOMS: atom_id res chain seq x y z
N MET A 1 -2.99 2.59 -13.69
CA MET A 1 -4.11 2.49 -12.74
C MET A 1 -3.97 3.62 -11.73
N ASN A 2 -4.98 4.47 -11.59
CA ASN A 2 -4.81 5.78 -10.94
C ASN A 2 -5.63 5.96 -9.66
N SER A 3 -6.53 5.02 -9.33
CA SER A 3 -7.39 5.12 -8.15
C SER A 3 -7.60 3.77 -7.46
N TYR A 4 -7.95 3.81 -6.16
CA TYR A 4 -8.31 2.62 -5.39
C TYR A 4 -9.53 1.89 -5.97
N ARG A 5 -10.49 2.62 -6.55
CA ARG A 5 -11.67 2.03 -7.20
C ARG A 5 -11.28 1.23 -8.44
N ASP A 6 -10.37 1.75 -9.26
CA ASP A 6 -9.85 1.02 -10.42
C ASP A 6 -9.16 -0.26 -9.98
N PHE A 7 -8.36 -0.19 -8.91
CA PHE A 7 -7.70 -1.36 -8.31
C PHE A 7 -8.68 -2.43 -7.87
N LYS A 8 -9.70 -2.05 -7.10
CA LYS A 8 -10.72 -3.03 -6.68
C LYS A 8 -11.45 -3.66 -7.87
N ARG A 9 -11.77 -2.88 -8.91
CA ARG A 9 -12.43 -3.39 -10.12
C ARG A 9 -11.52 -4.40 -10.84
N GLU A 10 -10.25 -4.07 -11.01
CA GLU A 10 -9.27 -4.97 -11.62
C GLU A 10 -9.11 -6.27 -10.80
N MET A 11 -8.94 -6.16 -9.48
CA MET A 11 -8.83 -7.32 -8.60
C MET A 11 -10.07 -8.21 -8.61
N SER A 12 -11.26 -7.62 -8.77
CA SER A 12 -12.50 -8.40 -8.89
C SER A 12 -12.57 -9.23 -10.18
N SER A 13 -11.83 -8.83 -11.22
CA SER A 13 -11.79 -9.54 -12.51
C SER A 13 -10.73 -10.66 -12.56
N ILE A 14 -9.69 -10.59 -11.73
CA ILE A 14 -8.55 -11.52 -11.74
C ILE A 14 -8.84 -12.81 -10.91
N SER A 15 -9.80 -12.77 -10.00
CA SER A 15 -10.36 -13.86 -9.18
C SER A 15 -9.58 -15.21 -9.09
N TYR A 16 -8.54 -15.23 -8.25
CA TYR A 16 -8.27 -16.37 -7.35
C TYR A 16 -8.58 -15.91 -5.91
N GLY A 17 -9.42 -16.65 -5.19
CA GLY A 17 -10.19 -16.22 -4.01
C GLY A 17 -9.45 -15.73 -2.75
N GLY A 18 -8.12 -15.58 -2.79
CA GLY A 18 -7.35 -14.96 -1.70
C GLY A 18 -7.51 -13.43 -1.64
N PHE A 19 -7.53 -12.78 -2.81
CA PHE A 19 -7.53 -11.32 -2.90
C PHE A 19 -8.86 -10.68 -2.45
N THR A 20 -9.99 -11.36 -2.66
CA THR A 20 -11.31 -10.85 -2.28
C THR A 20 -11.49 -10.75 -0.76
N LYS A 21 -10.81 -11.60 0.01
CA LYS A 21 -10.95 -11.61 1.47
C LYS A 21 -10.31 -10.38 2.13
N ILE A 22 -9.13 -9.94 1.70
CA ILE A 22 -8.53 -8.73 2.27
C ILE A 22 -9.33 -7.49 1.87
N LEU A 23 -9.81 -7.41 0.63
CA LEU A 23 -10.56 -6.25 0.13
C LEU A 23 -11.93 -6.13 0.79
N SER A 24 -12.62 -7.25 1.00
CA SER A 24 -13.87 -7.26 1.77
C SER A 24 -13.65 -6.94 3.24
N ASN A 25 -12.51 -7.31 3.81
CA ASN A 25 -12.16 -6.90 5.16
C ASN A 25 -11.90 -5.40 5.22
N ILE A 26 -11.10 -4.83 4.31
CA ILE A 26 -10.83 -3.40 4.23
C ILE A 26 -12.12 -2.56 4.21
N GLN A 27 -13.10 -2.97 3.40
CA GLN A 27 -14.37 -2.24 3.26
C GLN A 27 -15.21 -2.16 4.55
N LYS A 28 -14.93 -2.99 5.55
CA LYS A 28 -15.59 -2.90 6.88
C LYS A 28 -15.06 -1.73 7.72
N TYR A 29 -13.91 -1.18 7.32
CA TYR A 29 -13.12 -0.25 8.13
C TYR A 29 -12.89 1.10 7.43
N VAL A 30 -12.94 1.12 6.09
CA VAL A 30 -12.69 2.30 5.26
C VAL A 30 -13.62 2.30 4.05
N THR A 31 -14.28 3.42 3.81
CA THR A 31 -15.06 3.65 2.60
C THR A 31 -14.18 4.13 1.45
N ASP A 32 -14.59 3.90 0.20
CA ASP A 32 -13.79 4.27 -0.97
C ASP A 32 -13.46 5.76 -1.06
N ASP A 33 -14.34 6.61 -0.54
CA ASP A 33 -14.20 8.07 -0.60
C ASP A 33 -13.16 8.60 0.41
N GLU A 34 -12.83 7.80 1.42
CA GLU A 34 -11.80 8.11 2.41
C GLU A 34 -10.39 7.78 1.91
N VAL A 35 -10.26 6.93 0.89
CA VAL A 35 -8.97 6.48 0.38
C VAL A 35 -8.34 7.56 -0.51
N ARG A 36 -7.24 8.16 -0.04
CA ARG A 36 -6.44 9.13 -0.80
C ARG A 36 -5.28 8.49 -1.54
N ALA A 37 -4.63 7.53 -0.88
CA ALA A 37 -3.59 6.70 -1.48
C ALA A 37 -3.60 5.31 -0.82
N PHE A 38 -2.97 4.33 -1.45
CA PHE A 38 -2.87 2.97 -0.92
C PHE A 38 -1.62 2.26 -1.44
N TYR A 39 -1.22 1.20 -0.74
CA TYR A 39 -0.09 0.35 -1.12
C TYR A 39 -0.33 -1.11 -0.75
N PRO A 40 -0.47 -2.03 -1.73
CA PRO A 40 -0.69 -3.45 -1.50
C PRO A 40 0.64 -4.22 -1.37
N LYS A 41 1.38 -4.02 -0.28
CA LYS A 41 2.69 -4.66 -0.06
C LYS A 41 2.64 -6.19 -0.12
N ASN A 42 3.52 -6.78 -0.91
CA ASN A 42 3.64 -8.23 -1.15
C ASN A 42 2.39 -8.89 -1.75
N PHE A 43 1.43 -8.12 -2.25
CA PHE A 43 0.14 -8.66 -2.65
C PHE A 43 0.21 -9.55 -3.89
N PHE A 44 1.16 -9.31 -4.79
CA PHE A 44 1.37 -10.11 -6.01
C PHE A 44 2.65 -10.96 -5.95
N THR A 45 3.14 -11.25 -4.75
CA THR A 45 4.34 -12.06 -4.54
C THR A 45 3.98 -13.40 -3.88
N ASP A 46 4.93 -14.33 -3.84
CA ASP A 46 4.79 -15.61 -3.12
C ASP A 46 5.00 -15.45 -1.59
N SER A 47 4.92 -14.23 -1.06
CA SER A 47 5.11 -13.96 0.36
C SER A 47 4.05 -14.65 1.21
N ALA A 48 4.46 -15.24 2.33
CA ALA A 48 3.56 -15.80 3.33
C ALA A 48 2.76 -14.72 4.10
N GLU A 49 3.12 -13.46 3.90
CA GLU A 49 2.52 -12.30 4.54
C GLU A 49 2.27 -11.18 3.53
N VAL A 50 1.05 -10.67 3.55
CA VAL A 50 0.63 -9.51 2.77
C VAL A 50 0.22 -8.38 3.70
N GLU A 51 0.55 -7.16 3.32
CA GLU A 51 0.12 -5.96 4.02
C GLU A 51 -0.57 -5.01 3.03
N PHE A 52 -1.65 -4.38 3.45
CA PHE A 52 -2.35 -3.38 2.66
C PHE A 52 -2.39 -2.09 3.46
N PHE A 53 -1.75 -1.06 2.95
CA PHE A 53 -1.72 0.26 3.56
C PHE A 53 -2.74 1.15 2.87
N ILE A 54 -3.53 1.86 3.66
CA ILE A 54 -4.48 2.86 3.20
C ILE A 54 -4.17 4.18 3.89
N PHE A 55 -4.06 5.22 3.09
CA PHE A 55 -3.82 6.57 3.51
C PHE A 55 -5.10 7.38 3.32
N THR A 56 -5.60 7.93 4.43
CA THR A 56 -6.72 8.87 4.45
C THR A 56 -6.22 10.25 4.89
N ASP A 57 -7.08 11.26 4.88
CA ASP A 57 -6.71 12.62 5.32
C ASP A 57 -6.26 12.67 6.80
N ARG A 58 -6.59 11.66 7.61
CA ARG A 58 -6.34 11.67 9.07
C ARG A 58 -5.67 10.42 9.61
N SER A 59 -5.51 9.39 8.80
CA SER A 59 -5.04 8.09 9.30
C SER A 59 -4.26 7.32 8.26
N ILE A 60 -3.27 6.57 8.73
CA ILE A 60 -2.71 5.42 8.01
C ILE A 60 -3.34 4.18 8.61
N ILE A 61 -3.86 3.31 7.75
CA ILE A 61 -4.55 2.09 8.16
C ILE A 61 -3.83 0.93 7.52
N ARG A 62 -3.30 0.03 8.35
CA ARG A 62 -2.56 -1.15 7.90
C ARG A 62 -3.38 -2.39 8.15
N PHE A 63 -3.66 -3.13 7.09
CA PHE A 63 -4.25 -4.46 7.14
C PHE A 63 -3.13 -5.46 6.90
N ARG A 64 -2.90 -6.39 7.82
CA ARG A 64 -1.90 -7.43 7.66
C ARG A 64 -2.57 -8.79 7.73
N GLN A 65 -2.18 -9.68 6.84
CA GLN A 65 -2.70 -11.05 6.80
C GLN A 65 -1.55 -12.03 6.52
N ASN A 66 -1.48 -13.07 7.35
CA ASN A 66 -0.62 -14.22 7.12
C ASN A 66 -1.41 -15.52 7.38
N ALA A 67 -0.74 -16.67 7.32
CA ALA A 67 -1.37 -17.98 7.50
C ALA A 67 -2.03 -18.18 8.88
N ARG A 68 -1.61 -17.44 9.91
CA ARG A 68 -2.05 -17.64 11.31
C ARG A 68 -3.07 -16.61 11.78
N ALA A 69 -2.95 -15.38 11.33
CA ALA A 69 -3.76 -14.27 11.82
C ALA A 69 -3.94 -13.15 10.79
N SER A 70 -4.94 -12.30 11.06
CA SER A 70 -5.09 -11.01 10.41
C SER A 70 -5.21 -9.92 11.48
N ASP A 71 -4.51 -8.81 11.31
CA ASP A 71 -4.63 -7.62 12.15
C ASP A 71 -4.95 -6.37 11.33
N VAL A 72 -5.57 -5.41 12.01
CA VAL A 72 -5.85 -4.06 11.48
C VAL A 72 -5.31 -3.06 12.48
N MET A 73 -4.43 -2.18 12.02
CA MET A 73 -3.81 -1.15 12.85
C MET A 73 -4.10 0.24 12.30
N TYR A 74 -4.47 1.15 13.18
CA TYR A 74 -4.77 2.55 12.86
C TYR A 74 -3.72 3.46 13.48
N TYR A 75 -3.05 4.24 12.63
CA TYR A 75 -2.20 5.36 13.03
C TYR A 75 -3.01 6.64 12.84
N LYS A 76 -3.75 7.03 13.88
CA LYS A 76 -4.62 8.21 13.85
C LYS A 76 -3.82 9.48 14.09
N ASP A 77 -4.25 10.57 13.43
CA ASP A 77 -3.69 11.91 13.58
C ASP A 77 -2.16 11.92 13.46
N PHE A 78 -1.66 11.06 12.57
CA PHE A 78 -0.24 10.83 12.39
C PHE A 78 0.48 12.11 11.94
N GLN A 79 1.73 12.23 12.35
CA GLN A 79 2.60 13.34 11.96
C GLN A 79 3.85 12.76 11.32
N VAL A 80 4.08 13.09 10.05
CA VAL A 80 5.28 12.66 9.33
C VAL A 80 6.47 13.46 9.83
N GLU A 81 7.47 12.77 10.36
CA GLU A 81 8.75 13.34 10.76
C GLU A 81 9.74 13.35 9.59
N THR A 82 9.79 12.26 8.82
CA THR A 82 10.66 12.15 7.64
C THR A 82 9.92 11.46 6.53
N LEU A 83 10.02 12.02 5.32
CA LEU A 83 9.48 11.48 4.08
C LEU A 83 10.59 11.50 3.04
N ARG A 84 10.99 10.33 2.55
CA ARG A 84 12.09 10.22 1.58
C ARG A 84 11.72 9.26 0.47
N ILE A 85 11.86 9.75 -0.76
CA ILE A 85 11.70 8.98 -1.99
C ILE A 85 13.09 8.72 -2.59
N ILE A 86 13.33 7.48 -3.03
CA ILE A 86 14.56 7.08 -3.70
C ILE A 86 14.16 6.53 -5.06
N LYS A 87 14.75 7.07 -6.13
CA LYS A 87 14.52 6.63 -7.51
C LYS A 87 15.80 6.02 -8.04
N SER A 88 15.71 4.85 -8.69
CA SER A 88 16.85 4.26 -9.40
C SER A 88 17.21 5.09 -10.62
N ASN A 89 18.51 5.22 -10.93
CA ASN A 89 19.00 5.84 -12.17
C ASN A 89 18.98 4.87 -13.37
N SER A 90 18.42 3.67 -13.20
CA SER A 90 18.35 2.65 -14.24
C SER A 90 17.20 2.90 -15.25
N ARG A 91 17.11 2.08 -16.31
CA ARG A 91 15.96 2.12 -17.24
C ARG A 91 14.63 1.68 -16.61
N GLN A 92 14.68 0.97 -15.49
CA GLN A 92 13.48 0.55 -14.74
C GLN A 92 13.11 1.64 -13.74
N GLU A 93 11.82 1.97 -13.64
CA GLU A 93 11.27 2.99 -12.72
C GLU A 93 11.19 2.48 -11.26
N GLU A 94 12.23 1.78 -10.81
CA GLU A 94 12.32 1.28 -9.44
C GLU A 94 12.31 2.46 -8.45
N MET A 95 11.40 2.38 -7.48
CA MET A 95 11.13 3.45 -6.52
C MET A 95 10.99 2.88 -5.12
N GLN A 96 11.57 3.59 -4.15
CA GLN A 96 11.45 3.28 -2.74
C GLN A 96 10.93 4.49 -1.96
N LEU A 97 10.19 4.22 -0.90
CA LEU A 97 9.67 5.22 0.03
C LEU A 97 9.96 4.86 1.47
N GLU A 98 10.59 5.79 2.18
CA GLU A 98 10.75 5.78 3.63
C GLU A 98 9.80 6.82 4.23
N ILE A 99 8.93 6.38 5.14
CA ILE A 99 8.07 7.25 5.95
C ILE A 99 8.41 7.00 7.42
N LYS A 100 8.83 8.03 8.14
CA LYS A 100 8.99 7.99 9.60
C LYS A 100 7.95 8.89 10.25
N LEU A 101 7.19 8.34 11.18
CA LEU A 101 6.24 9.10 12.00
C LEU A 101 6.91 9.62 13.26
N ARG A 102 6.42 10.74 13.80
CA ARG A 102 6.88 11.29 15.10
C ARG A 102 6.64 10.34 16.27
N SER A 103 5.67 9.46 16.16
CA SER A 103 5.39 8.39 17.14
C SER A 103 6.46 7.29 17.13
N GLY A 104 7.34 7.27 16.13
CA GLY A 104 8.50 6.38 16.03
C GLY A 104 8.33 5.25 15.01
N GLU A 105 7.14 5.04 14.47
CA GLU A 105 6.91 4.03 13.43
C GLU A 105 7.55 4.41 12.11
N ASN A 106 8.05 3.39 11.42
CA ASN A 106 8.69 3.53 10.14
C ASN A 106 8.02 2.59 9.14
N PHE A 107 7.68 3.13 7.97
CA PHE A 107 7.21 2.36 6.83
C PHE A 107 8.25 2.43 5.73
N PHE A 108 8.52 1.28 5.12
CA PHE A 108 9.37 1.14 3.96
C PHE A 108 8.60 0.42 2.86
N PHE A 109 8.52 1.07 1.70
CA PHE A 109 7.91 0.52 0.50
C PHE A 109 8.96 0.47 -0.61
N ASP A 110 8.99 -0.64 -1.32
CA ASP A 110 9.91 -0.89 -2.42
C ASP A 110 9.11 -1.47 -3.58
N SER A 111 9.02 -0.72 -4.68
CA SER A 111 8.16 -1.09 -5.81
C SER A 111 8.51 -2.45 -6.40
N LYS A 112 9.77 -2.86 -6.31
CA LYS A 112 10.29 -4.10 -6.89
C LYS A 112 10.24 -5.25 -5.91
N ALA A 113 10.69 -5.02 -4.68
CA ALA A 113 10.70 -6.07 -3.66
C ALA A 113 9.29 -6.45 -3.18
N ASP A 114 8.36 -5.49 -3.18
CA ASP A 114 6.99 -5.69 -2.67
C ASP A 114 6.00 -6.14 -3.76
N SER A 115 6.46 -6.33 -4.99
CA SER A 115 5.64 -6.71 -6.14
C SER A 115 6.34 -7.75 -7.03
N ASN A 116 5.87 -7.89 -8.26
CA ASN A 116 6.47 -8.75 -9.26
C ASN A 116 6.72 -7.95 -10.56
N HIS A 117 7.29 -8.61 -11.57
CA HIS A 117 7.68 -7.94 -12.81
C HIS A 117 6.53 -7.20 -13.51
N ASP A 118 5.30 -7.73 -13.45
CA ASP A 118 4.13 -7.13 -14.11
C ASP A 118 3.58 -5.91 -13.36
N TRP A 119 3.93 -5.77 -12.07
CA TRP A 119 3.35 -4.78 -11.15
C TRP A 119 4.33 -3.72 -10.68
N GLU A 120 5.65 -3.88 -10.93
CA GLU A 120 6.71 -2.96 -10.46
C GLU A 120 6.42 -1.49 -10.82
N ASP A 121 6.15 -1.19 -12.10
CA ASP A 121 5.86 0.18 -12.55
C ASP A 121 4.57 0.75 -11.92
N THR A 122 3.59 -0.12 -11.63
CA THR A 122 2.34 0.29 -10.97
C THR A 122 2.59 0.60 -9.50
N TYR A 123 3.45 -0.17 -8.82
CA TYR A 123 3.83 0.09 -7.44
C TYR A 123 4.68 1.35 -7.31
N ALA A 124 5.55 1.64 -8.27
CA ALA A 124 6.29 2.90 -8.31
C ALA A 124 5.33 4.11 -8.36
N LYS A 125 4.25 4.02 -9.15
CA LYS A 125 3.19 5.04 -9.19
C LYS A 125 2.42 5.15 -7.86
N TYR A 126 2.18 4.04 -7.18
CA TYR A 126 1.58 4.07 -5.85
C TYR A 126 2.46 4.78 -4.83
N ILE A 127 3.77 4.50 -4.86
CA ILE A 127 4.74 5.19 -4.02
C ILE A 127 4.74 6.70 -4.31
N GLU A 128 4.77 7.10 -5.58
CA GLU A 128 4.75 8.52 -5.97
C GLU A 128 3.47 9.21 -5.49
N ASN A 129 2.31 8.56 -5.63
CA ASN A 129 1.04 9.10 -5.14
C ASN A 129 1.04 9.28 -3.61
N ILE A 130 1.60 8.33 -2.86
CA ILE A 130 1.73 8.44 -1.39
C ILE A 130 2.67 9.59 -1.03
N PHE A 131 3.81 9.70 -1.71
CA PHE A 131 4.75 10.80 -1.48
C PHE A 131 4.11 12.18 -1.72
N ILE A 132 3.36 12.32 -2.82
CA ILE A 132 2.65 13.58 -3.14
C ILE A 132 1.58 13.89 -2.09
N MET A 133 0.85 12.88 -1.61
CA MET A 133 -0.22 13.06 -0.62
C MET A 133 0.32 13.45 0.77
N LEU A 134 1.50 12.96 1.15
CA LEU A 134 2.10 13.19 2.46
C LEU A 134 2.99 14.44 2.55
N LYS A 135 3.26 15.11 1.43
CA LYS A 135 4.08 16.33 1.34
C LYS A 135 3.27 17.57 1.67
#